data_AF-A0A0R1MQ06-F1
#
_entry.id   AF-A0A0R1MQ06-F1
#
_cell.length_a   1.000
_cell.length_b   1.000
_cell.length_c   1.000
_cell.angle_alpha   90.00
_cell.angle_beta   90.00
_cell.angle_gamma   90.00
#
_symmetry.space_group_name_H-M   'P 1'
#
loop_
_entity.id
_entity.type
_entity.pdbx_description
1 polymer ?
#
loop_
_entity_poly.entity_id
_entity_poly.type
_entity_poly.pdbx_seq_one_letter_code
_entity_poly.pdbx_strand_id
1 'polypeptide(L)'
;MKRAFPNGDLDDLSLVRQEQAYTAVMYYNPALKPCKVETMEQWQENPPKVFSTQEHQLGLAYLSGQLSLDQLENHNLQRVLKHDGTKQIFLGECKADPTIKTSQIEKIQKQLKEQQAKDDQYRKENIGHYQPLNYKPVSPSYYLKTAFSDAIMAALYARDEDYKRQKQERGLKDTEWEMTKKKRQHQTRNRHEDGGMHL
;
A
#
# COMPACT_ATOMS: atom_id res chain seq x y z
N MET A 1 2.01 8.23 -13.88
CA MET A 1 1.48 6.85 -13.95
C MET A 1 1.77 6.13 -15.26
N LYS A 2 1.41 6.67 -16.44
CA LYS A 2 1.62 6.00 -17.75
C LYS A 2 3.06 5.49 -18.02
N ARG A 3 4.10 6.12 -17.46
CA ARG A 3 5.49 5.63 -17.57
C ARG A 3 5.77 4.37 -16.75
N ALA A 4 5.17 4.26 -15.56
CA ALA A 4 5.33 3.10 -14.69
C ALA A 4 4.42 1.94 -15.12
N PHE A 5 3.24 2.25 -15.67
CA PHE A 5 2.27 1.28 -16.17
C PHE A 5 1.80 1.68 -17.58
N PRO A 6 2.59 1.38 -18.62
CA PRO A 6 2.27 1.76 -20.00
C PRO A 6 1.04 1.03 -20.54
N ASN A 7 0.77 -0.17 -20.02
CA ASN A 7 -0.35 -1.03 -20.42
C ASN A 7 -1.59 -0.85 -19.52
N GLY A 8 -1.56 0.11 -18.60
CA GLY A 8 -2.63 0.34 -17.64
C GLY A 8 -3.80 1.13 -18.23
N ASP A 9 -4.99 0.82 -17.74
CA ASP A 9 -6.22 1.55 -17.97
C ASP A 9 -6.77 2.03 -16.62
N LEU A 10 -6.50 3.29 -16.28
CA LEU A 10 -6.81 3.86 -14.97
C LEU A 10 -8.17 4.56 -14.94
N ASP A 11 -8.80 4.77 -16.10
CA ASP A 11 -9.99 5.59 -16.24
C ASP A 11 -11.20 4.97 -15.52
N ASP A 12 -11.19 3.64 -15.37
CA ASP A 12 -12.21 2.87 -14.63
C ASP A 12 -12.00 2.83 -13.10
N LEU A 13 -10.86 3.33 -12.60
CA LEU A 13 -10.61 3.40 -11.16
C LEU A 13 -11.17 4.67 -10.55
N SER A 14 -11.78 4.55 -9.37
CA SER A 14 -12.14 5.72 -8.57
C SER A 14 -10.91 6.57 -8.23
N LEU A 15 -11.11 7.89 -8.05
CA LEU A 15 -10.02 8.82 -7.73
C LEU A 15 -9.18 8.36 -6.52
N VAL A 16 -9.84 7.82 -5.49
CA VAL A 16 -9.17 7.28 -4.29
C VAL A 16 -8.22 6.13 -4.64
N ARG A 17 -8.64 5.21 -5.52
CA ARG A 17 -7.80 4.08 -5.95
C ARG A 17 -6.64 4.55 -6.82
N GLN A 18 -6.88 5.52 -7.69
CA GLN A 18 -5.81 6.14 -8.48
C GLN A 18 -4.77 6.82 -7.58
N GLU A 19 -5.23 7.56 -6.57
CA GLU A 19 -4.37 8.23 -5.60
C GLU A 19 -3.55 7.23 -4.77
N GLN A 20 -4.15 6.12 -4.33
CA GLN A 20 -3.45 5.06 -3.60
C GLN A 20 -2.31 4.45 -4.44
N ALA A 21 -2.61 4.08 -5.68
CA ALA A 21 -1.60 3.55 -6.61
C ALA A 21 -0.51 4.57 -6.89
N TYR A 22 -0.89 5.84 -7.15
CA TYR A 22 0.06 6.91 -7.42
C TYR A 22 0.99 7.15 -6.23
N THR A 23 0.45 7.22 -5.02
CA THR A 23 1.22 7.47 -3.80
C THR A 23 2.21 6.33 -3.54
N ALA A 24 1.80 5.07 -3.71
CA ALA A 24 2.71 3.91 -3.62
C ALA A 24 3.86 4.03 -4.63
N VAL A 25 3.55 4.33 -5.89
CA VAL A 25 4.56 4.44 -6.96
C VAL A 25 5.51 5.59 -6.70
N MET A 26 5.00 6.75 -6.26
CA MET A 26 5.83 7.91 -5.92
C MET A 26 6.80 7.62 -4.79
N TYR A 27 6.40 6.77 -3.84
CA TYR A 27 7.24 6.35 -2.73
C TYR A 27 8.31 5.34 -3.15
N TYR A 28 7.91 4.23 -3.79
CA TYR A 28 8.78 3.08 -4.05
C TYR A 28 9.50 3.09 -5.40
N ASN A 29 8.98 3.82 -6.39
CA ASN A 29 9.58 3.95 -7.72
C ASN A 29 9.59 5.43 -8.16
N PRO A 30 10.43 6.25 -7.50
CA PRO A 30 10.50 7.69 -7.71
C PRO A 30 10.88 8.08 -9.16
N ALA A 31 11.56 7.19 -9.87
CA ALA A 31 12.00 7.36 -11.25
C ALA A 31 10.93 6.98 -12.30
N LEU A 32 9.77 6.46 -11.85
CA LEU A 32 8.68 5.99 -12.71
C LEU A 32 9.13 5.00 -13.78
N LYS A 33 10.05 4.09 -13.41
CA LYS A 33 10.46 2.97 -14.27
C LYS A 33 9.26 2.06 -14.51
N PRO A 34 9.14 1.39 -15.67
CA PRO A 34 8.10 0.38 -15.87
C PRO A 34 8.12 -0.68 -14.76
N CYS A 35 6.97 -0.89 -14.11
CA CYS A 35 6.79 -1.88 -13.06
C CYS A 35 6.25 -3.17 -13.67
N LYS A 36 6.81 -4.31 -13.27
CA LYS A 36 6.26 -5.63 -13.61
C LYS A 36 5.29 -6.10 -12.54
N VAL A 37 4.39 -7.00 -12.93
CA VAL A 37 3.39 -7.61 -12.02
C VAL A 37 4.09 -8.24 -10.81
N GLU A 38 5.14 -9.02 -11.06
CA GLU A 38 5.89 -9.73 -10.02
C GLU A 38 6.54 -8.77 -9.02
N THR A 39 6.94 -7.58 -9.48
CA THR A 39 7.47 -6.53 -8.58
C THR A 39 6.41 -6.00 -7.64
N MET A 40 5.18 -5.80 -8.13
CA MET A 40 4.08 -5.32 -7.28
C MET A 40 3.68 -6.39 -6.26
N GLU A 41 3.58 -7.65 -6.68
CA GLU A 41 3.33 -8.79 -5.78
C GLU A 41 4.42 -8.91 -4.71
N GLN A 42 5.69 -8.76 -5.10
CA GLN A 42 6.80 -8.76 -4.16
C GLN A 42 6.67 -7.63 -3.14
N TRP A 43 6.30 -6.42 -3.56
CA TRP A 43 6.14 -5.29 -2.65
C TRP A 43 4.98 -5.51 -1.66
N GLN A 44 3.89 -6.13 -2.09
CA GLN A 44 2.76 -6.45 -1.20
C GLN A 44 3.15 -7.39 -0.06
N GLU A 45 3.95 -8.41 -0.38
CA GLU A 45 4.42 -9.39 0.59
C GLU A 45 5.58 -8.85 1.44
N ASN A 46 6.59 -8.29 0.79
CA ASN A 46 7.81 -7.78 1.40
C ASN A 46 8.10 -6.36 0.90
N PRO A 47 7.49 -5.34 1.52
CA PRO A 47 7.74 -3.94 1.17
C PRO A 47 9.23 -3.63 1.23
N PRO A 48 9.83 -3.04 0.17
CA PRO A 48 11.24 -2.69 0.20
C PRO A 48 11.48 -1.51 1.14
N LYS A 49 12.64 -1.51 1.81
CA LYS A 49 13.14 -0.35 2.56
C LYS A 49 13.62 0.72 1.57
N VAL A 50 13.02 1.90 1.60
CA VAL A 50 13.31 3.03 0.70
C VAL A 50 14.35 3.96 1.30
N PHE A 51 14.32 4.14 2.62
CA PHE A 51 15.21 5.05 3.32
C PHE A 51 16.11 4.31 4.32
N SER A 52 17.35 4.75 4.42
CA SER A 52 18.28 4.30 5.45
C SER A 52 17.82 4.73 6.85
N THR A 53 18.37 4.10 7.88
CA THR A 53 18.11 4.49 9.28
C THR A 53 18.50 5.94 9.57
N GLN A 54 19.58 6.45 8.98
CA GLN A 54 19.98 7.85 9.11
C GLN A 54 18.93 8.78 8.49
N GLU A 55 18.44 8.46 7.30
CA GLU A 55 17.38 9.22 6.62
C GLU A 55 16.05 9.16 7.37
N HIS A 56 15.74 8.03 8.02
CA HIS A 56 14.61 7.96 8.94
C HIS A 56 14.75 8.95 10.09
N GLN A 57 15.92 9.00 10.75
CA GLN A 57 16.16 9.94 11.85
C GLN A 57 16.04 11.40 11.39
N LEU A 58 16.63 11.74 10.24
CA LEU A 58 16.55 13.08 9.65
C LEU A 58 15.10 13.45 9.29
N GLY A 59 14.36 12.54 8.67
CA GLY A 59 12.96 12.77 8.34
C GLY A 59 12.07 12.92 9.58
N LEU A 60 12.31 12.14 10.64
CA LEU A 60 11.61 12.30 11.91
C LEU A 60 11.97 13.62 12.61
N ALA A 61 13.22 14.08 12.52
CA ALA A 61 13.65 15.39 13.03
C ALA A 61 12.99 16.55 12.25
N TYR A 62 12.82 16.40 10.94
CA TYR A 62 12.02 17.34 10.15
C TYR A 62 10.55 17.35 10.60
N LEU A 63 9.92 16.18 10.71
CA LEU A 63 8.51 16.07 11.07
C LEU A 63 8.20 16.53 12.51
N SER A 64 9.18 16.50 13.40
CA SER A 64 9.08 17.06 14.76
C SER A 64 9.32 18.57 14.82
N GLY A 65 9.77 19.20 13.71
CA GLY A 65 10.11 20.61 13.63
C GLY A 65 11.51 20.97 14.13
N GLN A 66 12.38 19.98 14.35
CA GLN A 66 13.77 20.20 14.78
C GLN A 66 14.71 20.58 13.63
N LEU A 67 14.31 20.27 12.39
CA LEU A 67 15.10 20.48 11.18
C LEU A 67 14.19 21.06 10.08
N SER A 68 14.71 21.95 9.24
CA SER A 68 14.00 22.49 8.09
C SER A 68 14.21 21.65 6.84
N LEU A 69 13.25 21.70 5.91
CA LEU A 69 13.23 20.78 4.76
C LEU A 69 14.47 20.90 3.85
N ASP A 70 15.02 22.10 3.74
CA ASP A 70 16.23 22.43 2.96
C ASP A 70 17.52 21.88 3.57
N GLN A 71 17.50 21.50 4.85
CA GLN A 71 18.64 20.83 5.52
C GLN A 71 18.69 19.33 5.23
N LEU A 72 17.69 18.76 4.54
CA LEU A 72 17.71 17.36 4.12
C LEU A 72 18.44 17.23 2.77
N GLU A 73 19.59 16.56 2.73
CA GLU A 73 20.34 16.38 1.48
C GLU A 73 19.60 15.51 0.45
N ASN A 74 18.87 14.48 0.92
CA ASN A 74 18.15 13.58 0.02
C ASN A 74 16.86 14.24 -0.53
N HIS A 75 16.89 14.60 -1.81
CA HIS A 75 15.75 15.16 -2.52
C HIS A 75 14.51 14.25 -2.57
N ASN A 76 14.69 12.93 -2.64
CA ASN A 76 13.57 11.99 -2.57
C ASN A 76 12.90 12.03 -1.19
N LEU A 77 13.70 12.08 -0.12
CA LEU A 77 13.20 12.23 1.25
C LEU A 77 12.42 13.54 1.39
N GLN A 78 12.98 14.66 0.91
CA GLN A 78 12.27 15.94 0.91
C GLN A 78 10.90 15.84 0.22
N ARG A 79 10.86 15.23 -0.97
CA ARG A 79 9.62 15.08 -1.75
C ARG A 79 8.60 14.20 -1.03
N VAL A 80 9.04 13.07 -0.44
CA VAL A 80 8.18 12.18 0.35
C VAL A 80 7.58 12.93 1.56
N LEU A 81 8.37 13.78 2.21
CA LEU A 81 7.94 14.53 3.39
C LEU A 81 7.07 15.77 3.06
N LYS A 82 6.93 16.16 1.78
CA LYS A 82 6.02 17.23 1.35
C LYS A 82 4.57 16.77 1.22
N HIS A 83 4.33 15.51 0.88
CA HIS A 83 2.98 14.99 0.61
C HIS A 83 2.48 14.09 1.73
N ASP A 84 1.22 14.28 2.16
CA ASP A 84 0.66 13.60 3.33
C ASP A 84 0.53 12.08 3.14
N GLY A 85 0.12 11.64 1.94
CA GLY A 85 0.05 10.21 1.62
C GLY A 85 1.41 9.50 1.75
N THR A 86 2.47 10.06 1.15
CA THR A 86 3.81 9.49 1.24
C THR A 86 4.44 9.64 2.63
N LYS A 87 4.10 10.70 3.38
CA LYS A 87 4.48 10.87 4.78
C LYS A 87 3.96 9.74 5.66
N GLN A 88 2.73 9.26 5.46
CA GLN A 88 2.21 8.14 6.24
C GLN A 88 2.96 6.84 5.96
N ILE A 89 3.32 6.58 4.70
CA ILE A 89 4.14 5.41 4.34
C ILE A 89 5.52 5.51 4.99
N PHE A 90 6.16 6.69 4.94
CA PHE A 90 7.44 6.95 5.61
C PHE A 90 7.40 6.67 7.11
N LEU A 91 6.38 7.18 7.81
CA LEU A 91 6.19 6.92 9.24
C LEU A 91 5.97 5.43 9.52
N GLY A 92 5.28 4.74 8.62
CA GLY A 92 5.10 3.28 8.67
C GLY A 92 6.41 2.52 8.49
N GLU A 93 7.28 2.93 7.56
CA GLU A 93 8.61 2.35 7.36
C GLU A 93 9.52 2.61 8.57
N CYS A 94 9.47 3.81 9.15
CA CYS A 94 10.18 4.13 10.39
C CYS A 94 9.77 3.23 11.56
N LYS A 95 8.48 2.86 11.67
CA LYS A 95 8.00 1.93 12.72
C LYS A 95 8.56 0.52 12.55
N ALA A 96 8.92 0.14 11.32
CA ALA A 96 9.54 -1.15 11.04
C ALA A 96 11.07 -1.13 11.27
N ASP A 97 11.68 0.03 11.50
CA ASP A 97 13.10 0.15 11.79
C ASP A 97 13.36 -0.13 13.30
N PRO A 98 14.07 -1.22 13.64
CA PRO A 98 14.26 -1.62 15.04
C PRO A 98 15.11 -0.64 15.86
N THR A 99 15.83 0.26 15.20
CA THR A 99 16.66 1.28 15.85
C THR A 99 15.87 2.51 16.28
N ILE A 100 14.62 2.65 15.82
CA ILE A 100 13.77 3.81 16.07
C ILE A 100 12.74 3.47 17.13
N LYS A 101 12.63 4.34 18.13
CA LYS A 101 11.65 4.16 19.21
C LYS A 101 10.24 4.46 18.70
N THR A 102 9.33 3.50 18.84
CA THR A 102 7.91 3.66 18.47
C THR A 102 7.26 4.88 19.14
N SER A 103 7.61 5.16 20.40
CA SER A 103 7.09 6.30 21.15
C SER A 103 7.45 7.66 20.53
N GLN A 104 8.62 7.78 19.89
CA GLN A 104 9.00 8.98 19.15
C GLN A 104 8.06 9.20 17.95
N ILE A 105 7.76 8.12 17.22
CA ILE A 105 6.89 8.17 16.05
C ILE A 105 5.45 8.51 16.46
N GLU A 106 4.95 7.92 17.53
CA GLU A 106 3.60 8.21 18.06
C GLU A 106 3.44 9.67 18.48
N LYS A 107 4.47 10.25 19.11
CA LYS A 107 4.48 11.69 19.46
C LYS A 107 4.38 12.56 18.21
N ILE A 108 5.18 12.26 17.19
CA ILE A 108 5.16 12.98 15.91
C ILE A 108 3.78 12.83 15.23
N GLN A 109 3.22 11.62 15.19
CA GLN A 109 1.90 11.36 14.61
C GLN A 109 0.80 12.18 15.32
N LYS A 110 0.85 12.27 16.65
CA LYS A 110 -0.08 13.08 17.44
C LYS A 110 0.05 14.58 17.09
N GLN A 111 1.28 15.10 17.06
CA GLN A 111 1.55 16.50 16.70
C GLN A 111 1.04 16.83 15.29
N LEU A 112 1.33 15.98 14.30
CA LEU A 112 0.87 16.17 12.93
C LEU A 112 -0.65 16.18 12.82
N LYS A 113 -1.33 15.29 13.56
CA LYS A 113 -2.79 15.24 13.60
C LYS A 113 -3.40 16.49 14.22
N GLU A 114 -2.80 17.00 15.29
CA GLU A 114 -3.24 18.26 15.94
C GLU A 114 -3.04 19.46 15.01
N GLN A 115 -1.94 19.50 14.26
CA GLN A 115 -1.68 20.55 13.27
C GLN A 115 -2.68 20.47 12.10
N GLN A 116 -2.90 19.27 11.56
CA GLN A 116 -3.89 19.04 10.50
C GLN A 116 -5.30 19.46 10.93
N ALA A 117 -5.70 19.13 12.16
CA ALA A 117 -7.02 19.51 12.67
C ALA A 117 -7.22 21.03 12.74
N LYS A 118 -6.17 21.79 13.10
CA LYS A 118 -6.21 23.26 13.10
C LYS A 118 -6.34 23.82 11.68
N ASP A 119 -5.55 23.30 10.76
CA ASP A 119 -5.58 23.73 9.35
C ASP A 119 -6.92 23.40 8.69
N ASP A 120 -7.46 22.22 8.98
CA ASP A 120 -8.77 21.77 8.49
C ASP A 120 -9.90 22.64 9.03
N GLN A 121 -9.85 23.01 10.31
CA GLN A 121 -10.81 23.92 10.92
C GLN A 121 -10.78 25.28 10.21
N TYR A 122 -9.59 25.86 10.05
CA TYR A 122 -9.42 27.13 9.33
C TYR A 122 -9.97 27.04 7.89
N ARG A 123 -9.66 25.98 7.14
CA ARG A 123 -10.14 25.81 5.77
C ARG A 123 -11.65 25.63 5.70
N LYS A 124 -12.23 24.88 6.64
CA LYS A 124 -13.70 24.69 6.71
C LYS A 124 -14.43 26.00 6.96
N GLU A 125 -13.86 26.90 7.75
CA GLU A 125 -14.41 28.24 8.00
C GLU A 125 -14.27 29.17 6.78
N ASN A 126 -13.23 29.00 5.97
CA ASN A 126 -12.90 29.93 4.87
C ASN A 126 -13.23 29.41 3.44
N ILE A 127 -13.55 28.13 3.28
CA ILE A 127 -13.78 27.48 1.98
C ILE A 127 -15.08 26.66 2.02
N GLY A 128 -16.10 27.11 1.30
CA GLY A 128 -17.48 26.58 1.38
C GLY A 128 -17.67 25.11 0.96
N HIS A 129 -16.71 24.50 0.27
CA HIS A 129 -16.76 23.10 -0.17
C HIS A 129 -15.54 22.28 0.28
N TYR A 130 -14.85 22.71 1.35
CA TYR A 130 -13.69 21.98 1.84
C TYR A 130 -14.09 20.64 2.46
N GLN A 131 -13.41 19.58 2.03
CA GLN A 131 -13.45 18.26 2.66
C GLN A 131 -12.02 17.83 3.01
N PRO A 132 -11.72 17.53 4.28
CA PRO A 132 -10.38 17.14 4.69
C PRO A 132 -10.05 15.71 4.23
N LEU A 133 -8.85 15.55 3.68
CA LEU A 133 -8.26 14.25 3.37
C LEU A 133 -7.46 13.76 4.59
N ASN A 134 -8.12 12.96 5.43
CA ASN A 134 -7.52 12.41 6.64
C ASN A 134 -6.82 11.08 6.36
N TYR A 135 -5.50 11.11 6.21
CA TYR A 135 -4.72 9.89 6.09
C TYR A 135 -4.59 9.19 7.45
N LYS A 136 -4.90 7.90 7.47
CA LYS A 136 -4.72 7.07 8.67
C LYS A 136 -3.27 6.56 8.74
N PRO A 137 -2.72 6.36 9.94
CA PRO A 137 -1.49 5.59 10.10
C PRO A 137 -1.64 4.21 9.46
N VAL A 138 -0.66 3.82 8.64
CA VAL A 138 -0.65 2.55 7.90
C VAL A 138 0.73 1.94 7.95
N SER A 139 0.80 0.61 7.99
CA SER A 139 2.06 -0.09 7.71
C SER A 139 2.29 -0.14 6.19
N PRO A 140 3.57 -0.16 5.74
CA PRO A 140 3.91 -0.33 4.33
C PRO A 140 3.20 -1.52 3.66
N SER A 141 3.19 -2.69 4.31
CA SER A 141 2.56 -3.90 3.75
C SER A 141 1.05 -3.73 3.61
N TYR A 142 0.37 -3.20 4.64
CA TYR A 142 -1.07 -2.97 4.57
C TYR A 142 -1.42 -1.96 3.47
N TYR A 143 -0.63 -0.89 3.37
CA TYR A 143 -0.81 0.12 2.34
C TYR A 143 -0.65 -0.46 0.94
N LEU A 144 0.41 -1.24 0.71
CA LEU A 144 0.71 -1.86 -0.59
C LEU A 144 -0.34 -2.90 -1.00
N LYS A 145 -0.84 -3.70 -0.06
CA LYS A 145 -1.97 -4.62 -0.30
C LYS A 145 -3.23 -3.87 -0.75
N THR A 146 -3.46 -2.67 -0.22
CA THR A 146 -4.59 -1.81 -0.62
C THR A 146 -4.33 -1.15 -1.98
N ALA A 147 -3.18 -0.49 -2.12
CA ALA A 147 -2.77 0.29 -3.29
C ALA A 147 -2.54 -0.56 -4.54
N PHE A 148 -2.24 -1.85 -4.37
CA PHE A 148 -2.13 -2.84 -5.43
C PHE A 148 -3.13 -3.99 -5.27
N SER A 149 -4.31 -3.72 -4.70
CA SER A 149 -5.39 -4.71 -4.66
C SER A 149 -5.72 -5.27 -6.04
N ASP A 150 -6.35 -6.46 -6.11
CA ASP A 150 -6.65 -7.14 -7.38
C ASP A 150 -7.39 -6.26 -8.39
N ALA A 151 -8.29 -5.40 -7.92
CA ALA A 151 -9.01 -4.45 -8.78
C ALA A 151 -8.08 -3.39 -9.37
N ILE A 152 -7.12 -2.89 -8.59
CA ILE A 152 -6.13 -1.92 -9.06
C ILE A 152 -5.11 -2.62 -9.97
N MET A 153 -4.64 -3.81 -9.61
CA MET A 153 -3.73 -4.60 -10.45
C MET A 153 -4.35 -4.90 -11.82
N ALA A 154 -5.63 -5.28 -11.86
CA ALA A 154 -6.35 -5.50 -13.11
C ALA A 154 -6.39 -4.26 -14.00
N ALA A 155 -6.56 -3.07 -13.41
CA ALA A 155 -6.51 -1.80 -14.11
C ALA A 155 -5.08 -1.45 -14.58
N LEU A 156 -4.08 -1.57 -13.70
CA LEU A 156 -2.67 -1.25 -13.99
C LEU A 156 -2.08 -2.10 -15.12
N TYR A 157 -2.59 -3.32 -15.31
CA TYR A 157 -2.12 -4.28 -16.32
C TYR A 157 -3.23 -4.68 -17.31
N ALA A 158 -4.24 -3.82 -17.51
CA ALA A 158 -5.44 -4.12 -18.31
C ALA A 158 -5.14 -4.56 -19.76
N ARG A 159 -4.04 -4.07 -20.35
CA ARG A 159 -3.63 -4.39 -21.73
C ARG A 159 -2.39 -5.30 -21.78
N ASP A 160 -2.02 -5.90 -20.65
CA ASP A 160 -0.89 -6.80 -20.55
C ASP A 160 -1.35 -8.26 -20.77
N GLU A 161 -0.89 -8.88 -21.85
CA GLU A 161 -1.29 -10.25 -22.22
C GLU A 161 -0.75 -11.31 -21.26
N ASP A 162 0.47 -11.11 -20.75
CA ASP A 162 1.10 -12.03 -19.82
C ASP A 162 0.37 -12.03 -18.48
N TYR A 163 -0.01 -10.84 -17.99
CA TYR A 163 -0.85 -10.73 -16.78
C TYR A 163 -2.20 -11.44 -16.94
N LYS A 164 -2.87 -11.26 -18.09
CA LYS A 164 -4.14 -11.94 -18.36
C LYS A 164 -3.99 -13.46 -18.35
N ARG A 165 -2.93 -13.98 -18.99
CA ARG A 165 -2.63 -15.41 -19.02
C ARG A 165 -2.36 -15.96 -17.63
N GLN A 166 -1.48 -15.31 -16.85
CA GLN A 166 -1.18 -15.71 -15.48
C GLN A 166 -2.43 -15.74 -14.60
N LYS A 167 -3.32 -14.76 -14.73
CA LYS A 167 -4.58 -14.71 -13.97
C LYS A 167 -5.51 -15.86 -14.32
N GLN A 168 -5.62 -16.21 -15.61
CA GLN A 168 -6.40 -17.37 -16.05
C GLN A 168 -5.83 -18.68 -15.51
N GLU A 169 -4.51 -18.88 -15.59
CA GLU A 169 -3.86 -20.09 -15.06
C GLU A 169 -4.04 -20.23 -13.55
N ARG A 170 -3.94 -19.14 -12.78
CA ARG A 170 -4.22 -19.15 -11.33
C ARG A 170 -5.67 -19.55 -11.05
N GLY A 171 -6.63 -18.97 -11.76
CA GLY A 171 -8.04 -19.33 -11.62
C GLY A 171 -8.35 -20.79 -11.93
N LEU A 172 -7.68 -21.37 -12.95
CA LEU A 172 -7.79 -22.79 -13.26
C LEU A 172 -7.25 -23.66 -12.11
N LYS A 173 -6.06 -23.34 -11.58
CA LYS A 173 -5.46 -24.06 -10.44
C LYS A 173 -6.32 -24.01 -9.17
N ASP A 174 -6.90 -22.86 -8.85
CA ASP A 174 -7.79 -22.71 -7.69
C ASP A 174 -9.06 -23.54 -7.84
N THR A 175 -9.62 -23.56 -9.05
CA THR A 175 -10.80 -24.39 -9.38
C THR A 175 -10.47 -25.88 -9.26
N GLU A 176 -9.33 -26.32 -9.79
CA GLU A 176 -8.85 -27.70 -9.64
C GLU A 176 -8.66 -28.06 -8.16
N TRP A 177 -8.07 -27.16 -7.36
CA TRP A 177 -7.89 -27.37 -5.94
C TRP A 177 -9.21 -27.53 -5.19
N GLU A 178 -10.19 -26.65 -5.42
CA GLU A 178 -11.52 -26.76 -4.82
C GLU A 178 -12.25 -28.05 -5.25
N MET A 179 -12.11 -28.47 -6.51
CA MET A 179 -12.66 -29.75 -6.99
C MET A 179 -12.02 -30.95 -6.28
N THR A 180 -10.70 -30.95 -6.10
CA THR A 180 -10.01 -32.03 -5.36
C THR A 180 -10.38 -32.04 -3.88
N LYS A 181 -10.51 -30.87 -3.25
CA LYS A 181 -10.98 -30.73 -1.86
C LYS A 181 -12.39 -31.27 -1.67
N LYS A 182 -13.33 -30.92 -2.56
CA LYS A 182 -14.71 -31.45 -2.54
C LYS A 182 -14.72 -32.97 -2.73
N LYS A 183 -13.95 -33.51 -3.69
CA LYS A 183 -13.83 -34.97 -3.87
C LYS A 183 -13.35 -35.68 -2.60
N ARG A 184 -12.33 -35.13 -1.93
CA ARG A 184 -11.83 -35.68 -0.66
C ARG A 184 -12.90 -35.65 0.44
N GLN A 185 -13.64 -34.55 0.57
CA GLN A 185 -14.73 -34.42 1.55
C GLN A 185 -15.88 -35.42 1.31
N HIS A 186 -16.26 -35.64 0.04
CA HIS A 186 -17.26 -36.66 -0.30
C HIS A 186 -16.77 -38.08 0.00
N GLN A 187 -15.51 -38.39 -0.28
CA GLN A 187 -14.92 -39.69 0.06
C GLN A 187 -14.87 -39.94 1.57
N THR A 188 -14.52 -38.94 2.39
CA THR A 188 -14.55 -39.08 3.85
C THR A 188 -15.97 -39.19 4.40
N ARG A 189 -16.93 -38.43 3.85
CA ARG A 189 -18.33 -38.48 4.29
C ARG A 189 -18.99 -39.83 3.98
N ASN A 190 -18.78 -40.38 2.79
CA ASN A 190 -19.31 -41.71 2.44
C ASN A 190 -18.70 -42.82 3.30
N ARG A 191 -17.47 -42.65 3.81
CA ARG A 191 -16.82 -43.61 4.72
C ARG A 191 -17.38 -43.58 6.15
N HIS A 192 -18.03 -42.48 6.55
CA HIS A 192 -18.70 -42.33 7.84
C HIS A 192 -20.18 -42.71 7.79
N GLU A 193 -20.84 -42.59 6.62
CA GLU A 193 -22.22 -43.05 6.42
C GLU A 193 -22.31 -44.58 6.24
N ASP A 194 -21.28 -45.24 5.71
CA ASP A 194 -21.23 -46.71 5.52
C ASP A 194 -20.72 -47.48 6.77
N GLY A 195 -20.32 -46.76 7.82
CA GLY A 195 -19.95 -47.32 9.13
C GLY A 195 -21.07 -47.24 10.19
N GLY A 196 -22.23 -46.71 9.81
CA GLY A 196 -23.40 -46.56 10.67
C GLY A 196 -24.33 -47.76 10.59
N MET A 197 -24.20 -48.67 11.55
CA MET A 197 -25.17 -49.69 11.97
C MET A 197 -25.35 -50.92 11.06
N HIS A 198 -24.68 -52.01 11.44
CA HIS A 198 -25.37 -53.30 11.55
C HIS A 198 -25.15 -53.86 12.96
N LEU A 199 -26.13 -53.60 13.84
CA LEU A 199 -26.43 -54.42 15.01
C LEU A 199 -27.41 -55.52 14.58
#